data_AF-A0AAD9XEU7-F1
#
_entry.id   AF-A0AAD9XEU7-F1
#
_cell.length_a   1.000
_cell.length_b   1.000
_cell.length_c   1.000
_cell.angle_alpha   90.00
_cell.angle_beta   90.00
_cell.angle_gamma   90.00
#
_symmetry.space_group_name_H-M   'P 1'
#
loop_
_entity.id
_entity.type
_entity.pdbx_description
1 polymer ?
#
loop_
_entity_poly.entity_id
_entity_poly.type
_entity_poly.pdbx_seq_one_letter_code
_entity_poly.pdbx_strand_id
1 'polypeptide(L)'
;MCAYSFDMMFTFVYTGWEGTTNDSRVFLDAIGRQENGFPHPNEGYYYVVDSGYMNMPGFLTPYRGPERAPRGPKELFNYRHSSLRNVIERCFGVLKARFAVLKNMPNYILRRQRLVSIACCVLYNFIRSQGRGDRMFREYENEDMLIEGEGETKGF
;
A
#
# COMPACT_ATOMS: atom_id res chain seq x y z
N MET A 1 -7.89 0.03 -0.86
CA MET A 1 -6.97 -0.54 0.15
C MET A 1 -6.21 -1.72 -0.43
N CYS A 2 -4.90 -1.79 -0.20
CA CYS A 2 -4.07 -2.94 -0.57
C CYS A 2 -3.16 -3.35 0.60
N ALA A 3 -2.75 -4.62 0.63
CA ALA A 3 -1.67 -5.11 1.49
C ALA A 3 -0.54 -5.69 0.64
N TYR A 4 0.68 -5.58 1.15
CA TYR A 4 1.90 -5.93 0.43
C TYR A 4 2.81 -6.80 1.31
N SER A 5 3.61 -7.64 0.66
CA SER A 5 4.79 -8.26 1.29
C SER A 5 6.03 -7.38 1.11
N PHE A 6 7.08 -7.66 1.90
CA PHE A 6 8.37 -6.99 1.75
C PHE A 6 9.08 -7.28 0.43
N ASP A 7 8.66 -8.32 -0.30
CA ASP A 7 9.17 -8.66 -1.63
C ASP A 7 8.54 -7.81 -2.76
N MET A 8 7.83 -6.74 -2.40
CA MET A 8 7.07 -5.87 -3.30
C MET A 8 6.01 -6.65 -4.09
N MET A 9 5.21 -7.47 -3.40
CA MET A 9 4.08 -8.17 -4.00
C MET A 9 2.77 -7.81 -3.30
N PHE A 10 1.70 -7.62 -4.07
CA PHE A 10 0.35 -7.50 -3.52
C PHE A 10 -0.06 -8.84 -2.90
N THR A 11 -0.45 -8.82 -1.63
CA THR A 11 -1.03 -9.99 -0.94
C THR A 11 -2.53 -9.87 -0.79
N PHE A 12 -3.06 -8.64 -0.90
CA PHE A 12 -4.48 -8.36 -0.84
C PHE A 12 -4.79 -7.07 -1.59
N VAL A 13 -5.91 -7.05 -2.33
CA VAL A 13 -6.38 -5.87 -3.08
C VAL A 13 -7.89 -5.74 -2.90
N TYR A 14 -8.30 -4.62 -2.30
CA TYR A 14 -9.70 -4.33 -2.01
C TYR A 14 -10.12 -3.01 -2.66
N THR A 15 -11.05 -3.14 -3.60
CA THR A 15 -11.52 -2.06 -4.49
C THR A 15 -13.03 -1.89 -4.40
N GLY A 16 -13.52 -0.75 -4.86
CA GLY A 16 -14.96 -0.48 -5.01
C GLY A 16 -15.55 0.52 -4.05
N TRP A 17 -14.69 1.23 -3.34
CA TRP A 17 -15.06 2.39 -2.54
C TRP A 17 -14.86 3.66 -3.36
N GLU A 18 -15.69 4.65 -3.10
CA GLU A 18 -15.50 5.99 -3.65
C GLU A 18 -14.24 6.60 -3.04
N GLY A 19 -13.44 7.32 -3.85
CA GLY A 19 -12.16 7.91 -3.40
C GLY A 19 -12.30 8.99 -2.31
N THR A 20 -13.51 9.45 -2.02
CA THR A 20 -13.83 10.35 -0.91
C THR A 20 -14.10 9.61 0.40
N THR A 21 -14.21 8.27 0.36
CA THR A 21 -14.47 7.47 1.55
C THR A 21 -13.29 7.55 2.51
N ASN A 22 -13.58 7.64 3.80
CA ASN A 22 -12.56 7.57 4.83
C ASN A 22 -11.82 6.21 4.81
N ASP A 23 -10.50 6.24 4.71
CA ASP A 23 -9.62 5.06 4.69
C ASP A 23 -9.88 4.10 5.86
N SER A 24 -10.13 4.62 7.07
CA SER A 24 -10.46 3.78 8.24
C SER A 24 -11.74 2.97 8.00
N ARG A 25 -12.74 3.53 7.31
CA ARG A 25 -13.98 2.81 6.99
C ARG A 25 -13.73 1.72 5.97
N VAL A 26 -12.95 2.01 4.92
CA VAL A 26 -12.56 1.03 3.91
C VAL A 26 -11.79 -0.12 4.54
N PHE A 27 -10.87 0.20 5.45
CA PHE A 27 -10.07 -0.78 6.19
C PHE A 27 -10.91 -1.67 7.10
N LEU A 28 -11.77 -1.08 7.94
CA LEU A 28 -12.63 -1.86 8.84
C LEU A 28 -13.59 -2.76 8.08
N ASP A 29 -14.11 -2.31 6.93
CA ASP A 29 -14.94 -3.17 6.09
C ASP A 29 -14.13 -4.32 5.49
N ALA A 30 -12.94 -4.02 4.95
CA ALA A 30 -12.04 -5.00 4.35
C ALA A 30 -11.71 -6.15 5.32
N ILE A 31 -11.33 -5.81 6.56
CA ILE A 31 -10.91 -6.81 7.57
C ILE A 31 -12.10 -7.40 8.35
N GLY A 32 -13.26 -6.76 8.33
CA GLY A 32 -14.41 -7.13 9.16
C GLY A 32 -15.31 -8.21 8.54
N ARG A 33 -15.30 -8.35 7.22
CA ARG A 33 -16.17 -9.32 6.52
C ARG A 33 -15.38 -10.51 5.99
N GLN A 34 -15.78 -11.71 6.39
CA GLN A 34 -15.15 -12.95 5.93
C GLN A 34 -15.19 -13.12 4.40
N GLU A 35 -16.26 -12.63 3.75
CA GLU A 35 -16.42 -12.64 2.29
C GLU A 35 -15.33 -11.87 1.53
N ASN A 36 -14.69 -10.89 2.19
CA ASN A 36 -13.59 -10.15 1.59
C ASN A 36 -12.30 -10.98 1.52
N GLY A 37 -12.18 -12.05 2.31
CA GLY A 37 -11.02 -12.93 2.31
C GLY A 37 -9.72 -12.23 2.74
N PHE A 38 -9.81 -11.23 3.63
CA PHE A 38 -8.62 -10.54 4.13
C PHE A 38 -7.71 -11.54 4.87
N PRO A 39 -6.42 -11.65 4.51
CA PRO A 39 -5.49 -12.56 5.18
C PRO A 39 -5.11 -11.97 6.55
N HIS A 40 -5.79 -12.38 7.61
CA HIS A 40 -5.43 -11.97 8.96
C HIS A 40 -4.03 -12.49 9.34
N PRO A 41 -3.23 -11.68 10.05
CA PRO A 41 -1.90 -12.10 10.46
C PRO A 41 -2.00 -13.24 11.48
N ASN A 42 -1.10 -14.21 11.38
CA ASN A 42 -0.94 -15.26 12.39
C ASN A 42 -0.46 -14.66 13.72
N GLU A 43 -0.61 -15.42 14.80
CA GLU A 43 -0.12 -15.02 16.12
C GLU A 43 1.39 -14.67 16.08
N GLY A 44 1.75 -13.53 16.66
CA GLY A 44 3.11 -12.98 16.63
C GLY A 44 3.47 -12.18 15.38
N TYR A 45 2.62 -12.15 14.35
CA TYR A 45 2.80 -11.35 13.14
C TYR A 45 1.89 -10.12 13.12
N TYR A 46 2.33 -9.08 12.42
CA TYR A 46 1.62 -7.81 12.37
C TYR A 46 1.73 -7.16 10.99
N TYR A 47 0.64 -6.54 10.55
CA TYR A 47 0.66 -5.56 9.48
C TYR A 47 1.13 -4.20 10.00
N VAL A 48 1.96 -3.52 9.23
CA VAL A 48 2.38 -2.14 9.48
C VAL A 48 1.40 -1.22 8.75
N VAL A 49 0.67 -0.39 9.50
CA VAL A 49 -0.40 0.47 8.95
C VAL A 49 -0.15 1.95 9.26
N ASP A 50 -0.78 2.84 8.49
CA ASP A 50 -0.70 4.29 8.73
C ASP A 50 -1.23 4.71 10.10
N SER A 51 -0.77 5.87 10.56
CA SER A 51 -1.28 6.63 11.70
C SER A 51 -2.79 6.92 11.64
N GLY A 52 -3.34 6.98 10.42
CA GLY A 52 -4.78 7.17 10.16
C GLY A 52 -5.64 5.94 10.43
N TYR A 53 -5.05 4.76 10.65
CA TYR A 53 -5.76 3.54 11.01
C TYR A 53 -5.81 3.32 12.53
N MET A 54 -6.66 2.39 12.96
CA MET A 54 -6.77 1.99 14.36
C MET A 54 -5.63 1.04 14.73
N ASN A 55 -4.98 1.30 15.87
CA ASN A 55 -4.05 0.35 16.48
C ASN A 55 -4.84 -0.78 17.13
N MET A 56 -4.65 -2.02 16.69
CA MET A 56 -5.40 -3.18 17.17
C MET A 56 -4.58 -4.47 16.99
N PRO A 57 -4.93 -5.59 17.66
CA PRO A 57 -4.20 -6.84 17.48
C PRO A 57 -4.02 -7.21 16.00
N GLY A 58 -2.78 -7.49 15.59
CA GLY A 58 -2.42 -7.76 14.20
C GLY A 58 -2.11 -6.53 13.33
N PHE A 59 -2.34 -5.30 13.80
CA PHE A 59 -2.12 -4.07 13.03
C PHE A 59 -1.44 -2.98 13.85
N LEU A 60 -0.21 -2.63 13.46
CA LEU A 60 0.64 -1.67 14.17
C LEU A 60 0.65 -0.30 13.49
N THR A 61 0.18 0.71 14.22
CA THR A 61 0.30 2.12 13.86
C THR A 61 1.57 2.73 14.46
N PRO A 62 2.15 3.79 13.87
CA PRO A 62 3.23 4.53 14.53
C PRO A 62 2.74 5.17 15.85
N TYR A 63 3.65 5.44 16.78
CA TYR A 63 3.35 6.22 17.98
C TYR A 63 2.97 7.65 17.60
N ARG A 64 1.90 8.17 18.21
CA ARG A 64 1.49 9.57 18.08
C ARG A 64 2.36 10.47 18.96
N GLY A 65 2.96 11.50 18.39
CA GLY A 65 3.80 12.47 19.11
C GLY A 65 4.44 13.51 18.17
N PRO A 66 4.96 14.62 18.69
CA PRO A 66 5.58 15.66 17.87
C PRO A 66 6.84 15.14 17.16
N GLU A 67 7.02 15.53 15.90
CA GLU A 67 8.24 15.30 15.09
C GLU A 67 9.42 16.08 15.69
N ARG A 68 10.04 15.55 16.73
CA ARG A 68 11.33 16.04 17.24
C ARG A 68 12.41 15.01 16.88
N ALA A 69 13.66 15.46 16.82
CA ALA A 69 14.80 14.60 16.54
C ALA A 69 14.77 13.35 17.45
N PRO A 70 15.03 12.14 16.93
CA PRO A 70 14.79 10.89 17.65
C PRO A 70 15.58 10.84 18.96
N ARG A 71 14.88 11.06 20.06
CA ARG A 71 15.30 10.92 21.45
C ARG A 71 14.46 9.83 22.13
N GLY A 72 14.66 8.58 21.71
CA GLY A 72 14.27 7.42 22.50
C GLY A 72 13.57 6.29 21.73
N PRO A 73 13.09 5.28 22.45
CA PRO A 73 12.57 4.05 21.84
C PRO A 73 11.37 4.24 20.90
N LYS A 74 10.50 5.22 21.18
CA LYS A 74 9.31 5.51 20.36
C LYS A 74 9.66 6.09 18.99
N GLU A 75 10.63 7.00 18.93
CA GLU A 75 11.04 7.57 17.65
C GLU A 75 11.87 6.58 16.84
N LEU A 76 12.68 5.72 17.49
CA LEU A 76 13.33 4.61 16.79
C LEU A 76 12.29 3.64 16.19
N PHE A 77 11.21 3.35 16.93
CA PHE A 77 10.10 2.57 16.39
C PHE A 77 9.45 3.27 15.19
N ASN A 78 9.12 4.55 15.29
CA ASN A 78 8.51 5.30 14.19
C ASN A 78 9.44 5.40 12.96
N TYR A 79 10.74 5.59 13.16
CA TYR A 79 11.72 5.59 12.08
C TYR A 79 11.75 4.25 11.34
N ARG A 80 11.80 3.14 12.08
CA ARG A 80 11.72 1.79 11.49
C ARG A 80 10.36 1.54 10.83
N HIS A 81 9.27 1.99 11.44
CA HIS A 81 7.91 1.87 10.89
C HIS A 81 7.79 2.60 9.54
N SER A 82 8.26 3.84 9.46
CA SER A 82 8.30 4.61 8.21
C SER A 82 9.20 3.97 7.15
N SER A 83 10.38 3.47 7.55
CA SER A 83 11.28 2.74 6.64
C SER A 83 10.62 1.48 6.05
N LEU A 84 9.90 0.70 6.86
CA LEU A 84 9.15 -0.46 6.38
C LEU A 84 8.01 -0.05 5.44
N ARG A 85 7.34 1.07 5.70
CA ARG A 85 6.28 1.61 4.83
C ARG A 85 6.79 2.10 3.47
N ASN A 86 8.07 2.46 3.35
CA ASN A 86 8.67 2.88 2.07
C ASN A 86 8.46 1.83 0.97
N VAL A 87 8.39 0.53 1.32
CA VAL A 87 8.06 -0.54 0.36
C VAL A 87 6.72 -0.30 -0.35
N ILE A 88 5.69 0.16 0.37
CA ILE A 88 4.36 0.40 -0.18
C ILE A 88 4.39 1.51 -1.22
N GLU A 89 5.07 2.62 -0.90
CA GLU A 89 5.22 3.77 -1.80
C GLU A 89 5.94 3.37 -3.09
N ARG A 90 7.01 2.58 -2.96
CA ARG A 90 7.76 2.03 -4.10
C ARG A 90 6.91 1.08 -4.94
N CYS A 91 6.09 0.24 -4.31
CA CYS A 91 5.16 -0.64 -5.03
C CYS A 91 4.16 0.14 -5.88
N PHE A 92 3.54 1.18 -5.29
CA PHE A 92 2.63 2.06 -6.03
C PHE A 92 3.34 2.85 -7.12
N GLY A 93 4.58 3.28 -6.89
CA GLY A 93 5.43 3.91 -7.89
C GLY A 93 5.58 3.04 -9.14
N VAL A 94 6.04 1.79 -8.97
CA VAL A 94 6.17 0.83 -10.07
C VAL A 94 4.82 0.54 -10.75
N LEU A 95 3.75 0.36 -9.97
CA LEU A 95 2.42 0.08 -10.51
C LEU A 95 1.94 1.23 -11.43
N LYS A 96 2.03 2.48 -10.95
CA LYS A 96 1.62 3.66 -11.72
C LYS A 96 2.53 3.93 -12.92
N ALA A 97 3.85 3.70 -12.78
CA ALA A 97 4.80 3.86 -13.87
C ALA A 97 4.56 2.86 -15.00
N ARG A 98 4.22 1.61 -14.66
CA ARG A 98 3.99 0.55 -15.62
C ARG A 98 2.62 0.64 -16.31
N PHE A 99 1.57 0.89 -15.54
CA PHE A 99 0.20 0.87 -16.04
C PHE A 99 -0.35 2.28 -16.16
N ALA A 100 -0.03 2.94 -17.29
CA ALA A 100 -0.49 4.30 -17.57
C ALA A 100 -2.03 4.47 -17.52
N VAL A 101 -2.78 3.38 -17.74
CA VAL A 101 -4.25 3.35 -17.59
C VAL A 101 -4.70 3.70 -16.16
N LEU A 102 -3.87 3.52 -15.14
CA LEU A 102 -4.18 3.91 -13.77
C LEU A 102 -3.98 5.41 -13.54
N LYS A 103 -3.12 6.07 -14.32
CA LYS A 103 -2.92 7.53 -14.28
C LYS A 103 -4.00 8.25 -15.09
N ASN A 104 -4.30 7.73 -16.28
CA ASN A 104 -5.24 8.31 -17.23
C ASN A 104 -6.41 7.36 -17.47
N MET A 105 -7.12 6.99 -16.41
CA MET A 105 -8.23 6.04 -16.52
C MET A 105 -9.37 6.66 -17.33
N PRO A 106 -9.79 6.05 -18.45
CA PRO A 106 -10.97 6.49 -19.17
C PRO A 106 -12.21 6.46 -18.26
N ASN A 107 -13.23 7.25 -18.61
CA ASN A 107 -14.47 7.33 -17.83
C ASN A 107 -15.32 6.05 -17.98
N TYR A 108 -14.83 4.96 -17.42
CA TYR A 108 -15.53 3.70 -17.30
C TYR A 108 -16.47 3.74 -16.10
N ILE A 109 -17.57 2.98 -16.18
CA ILE A 109 -18.39 2.71 -15.00
C ILE A 109 -17.54 2.11 -13.87
N LEU A 110 -17.90 2.41 -12.62
CA LEU A 110 -17.12 2.03 -11.42
C LEU A 110 -16.74 0.54 -11.40
N ARG A 111 -17.68 -0.35 -11.78
CA ARG A 111 -17.42 -1.80 -11.86
C ARG A 111 -16.23 -2.14 -12.77
N ARG A 112 -16.10 -1.46 -13.91
CA ARG A 112 -15.01 -1.70 -14.86
C ARG A 112 -13.71 -1.08 -14.37
N GLN A 113 -13.74 0.11 -13.76
CA GLN A 113 -12.56 0.71 -13.13
C GLN A 113 -11.94 -0.23 -12.08
N ARG A 114 -12.77 -0.82 -11.22
CA ARG A 114 -12.34 -1.83 -10.23
C ARG A 114 -11.62 -3.02 -10.87
N LEU A 115 -12.18 -3.58 -11.93
CA LEU A 115 -11.60 -4.73 -12.63
C LEU A 115 -10.27 -4.37 -13.29
N VAL A 116 -10.13 -3.16 -13.84
CA VAL A 116 -8.85 -2.68 -14.40
C VAL A 116 -7.79 -2.60 -13.31
N SER A 117 -8.12 -2.03 -12.14
CA SER A 117 -7.18 -1.94 -11.01
C SER A 117 -6.74 -3.32 -10.52
N ILE A 118 -7.67 -4.28 -10.38
CA ILE A 118 -7.36 -5.66 -9.99
C ILE A 118 -6.47 -6.32 -11.04
N ALA A 119 -6.80 -6.19 -12.34
CA ALA A 119 -6.01 -6.76 -13.42
C ALA A 119 -4.57 -6.22 -13.42
N CYS A 120 -4.39 -4.91 -13.18
CA CYS A 120 -3.06 -4.32 -13.06
C CYS A 120 -2.27 -4.92 -11.88
N CYS A 121 -2.89 -5.12 -10.72
CA CYS A 121 -2.23 -5.73 -9.55
C CYS A 121 -1.85 -7.20 -9.80
N VAL A 122 -2.71 -7.96 -10.49
CA VAL A 122 -2.42 -9.36 -10.86
C VAL A 122 -1.25 -9.43 -11.83
N LEU A 123 -1.27 -8.62 -12.90
CA LEU A 123 -0.19 -8.57 -13.88
C LEU A 123 1.13 -8.08 -13.25
N TYR A 124 1.05 -7.10 -12.36
CA TYR A 124 2.18 -6.64 -11.56
C TYR A 124 2.84 -7.80 -10.81
N ASN A 125 2.05 -8.57 -10.05
CA ASN A 125 2.56 -9.70 -9.27
C ASN A 125 3.17 -10.78 -10.16
N PHE A 126 2.53 -11.08 -11.30
CA PHE A 126 3.06 -12.03 -12.28
C PHE A 126 4.43 -11.59 -12.80
N ILE A 127 4.56 -10.33 -13.20
CA ILE A 127 5.83 -9.77 -13.68
C ILE A 127 6.88 -9.81 -12.57
N ARG A 128 6.54 -9.42 -11.34
CA ARG A 128 7.47 -9.46 -10.20
C ARG A 128 7.98 -10.88 -9.93
N SER A 129 7.07 -11.87 -9.97
CA SER A 129 7.40 -13.27 -9.72
C SER A 129 8.32 -13.87 -10.79
N GLN A 130 8.12 -13.53 -12.06
CA GLN A 130 8.90 -14.10 -13.17
C GLN A 130 10.15 -13.28 -13.53
N GLY A 131 10.12 -11.97 -13.30
CA GLY A 131 11.10 -11.01 -13.79
C GLY A 131 12.15 -10.60 -12.76
N ARG A 132 13.07 -11.50 -12.38
CA ARG A 132 14.23 -11.21 -11.49
C ARG A 132 15.16 -10.09 -12.01
N GLY A 133 14.95 -9.61 -13.23
CA GLY A 133 15.69 -8.50 -13.83
C GLY A 133 14.85 -7.39 -14.41
N ASP A 134 13.58 -7.29 -14.03
CA ASP A 134 12.75 -6.19 -14.50
C ASP A 134 13.32 -4.83 -14.05
N ARG A 135 13.51 -3.95 -15.04
CA ARG A 135 14.17 -2.67 -14.87
C ARG A 135 13.45 -1.74 -13.90
N MET A 136 12.12 -1.65 -13.99
CA MET A 136 11.35 -0.76 -13.11
C MET A 136 11.41 -1.26 -11.66
N PHE A 137 11.33 -2.57 -11.43
CA PHE A 137 11.48 -3.09 -10.06
C PHE A 137 12.86 -2.77 -9.48
N ARG A 138 13.94 -2.94 -10.25
CA ARG A 138 15.30 -2.58 -9.80
C ARG A 138 15.48 -1.10 -9.52
N GLU A 139 14.91 -0.25 -10.38
CA GLU A 139 14.94 1.21 -10.22
C GLU A 139 14.26 1.61 -8.90
N TYR A 140 13.08 1.09 -8.60
CA TYR A 140 12.34 1.40 -7.38
C TYR A 140 12.80 0.59 -6.14
N GLU A 141 13.67 -0.42 -6.30
CA GLU A 141 14.31 -1.10 -5.17
C GLU A 141 15.40 -0.23 -4.51
N ASN A 142 15.97 0.74 -5.23
CA ASN A 142 16.90 1.72 -4.65
C ASN A 142 16.17 2.70 -3.73
N GLU A 143 16.48 2.65 -2.43
CA GLU A 143 15.85 3.48 -1.39
C GLU A 143 16.15 4.98 -1.54
N ASP A 144 17.19 5.34 -2.30
CA ASP A 144 17.62 6.72 -2.56
C ASP A 144 16.87 7.41 -3.72
N MET A 145 15.95 6.70 -4.39
CA MET A 145 15.13 7.31 -5.44
C MET A 145 14.08 8.24 -4.83
N LEU A 146 14.31 9.54 -4.97
CA LEU A 146 13.27 10.56 -4.78
C LEU A 146 12.19 10.33 -5.84
N ILE A 147 11.01 9.91 -5.41
CA ILE A 147 9.84 9.83 -6.29
C ILE A 147 9.43 11.27 -6.63
N GLU A 148 9.89 11.78 -7.77
CA GLU A 148 9.52 13.12 -8.24
C GLU A 148 8.01 13.22 -8.56
N GLY A 149 7.35 14.12 -7.82
CA GLY A 149 6.08 14.78 -8.14
C GLY A 149 4.80 13.99 -7.87
N GLU A 150 3.68 14.59 -7.44
CA GLU A 150 3.38 15.96 -7.05
C GLU A 150 1.92 15.97 -6.56
N GLY A 151 1.60 16.82 -5.60
CA GLY A 151 0.24 17.30 -5.33
C GLY A 151 -0.68 16.34 -4.60
N GLU A 152 -1.28 16.85 -3.52
CA GLU A 152 -2.49 16.32 -2.89
C GLU A 152 -3.52 15.86 -3.93
N THR A 153 -3.43 14.59 -4.32
CA THR A 153 -4.53 13.87 -4.94
C THR A 153 -4.89 12.81 -3.93
N LYS A 154 -5.94 13.14 -3.16
CA LYS A 154 -6.63 12.22 -2.28
C LYS A 154 -6.82 10.88 -2.99
N GLY A 155 -6.19 9.86 -2.41
CA GLY A 155 -6.65 8.48 -2.31
C GLY A 155 -7.10 7.78 -3.59
N PHE A 156 -6.36 6.73 -3.96
CA PHE A 156 -6.99 5.45 -4.29
C PHE A 156 -7.21 4.65 -3.00
#